data_AF-A0A9X4E975-F1
#
_entry.id   AF-A0A9X4E975-F1
#
_cell.length_a   1.000
_cell.length_b   1.000
_cell.length_c   1.000
_cell.angle_alpha   90.00
_cell.angle_beta   90.00
_cell.angle_gamma   90.00
#
_symmetry.space_group_name_H-M   'P 1'
#
loop_
_entity.id
_entity.type
_entity.pdbx_description
1 polymer ?
#
loop_
_entity_poly.entity_id
_entity_poly.type
_entity_poly.pdbx_seq_one_letter_code
_entity_poly.pdbx_strand_id
1 'polypeptide(L)'
;MAKSPAEATLAISRIVEVVAAYQGPLPLPAHFEHYDRVLPGSAERILSMAEREQAHRHYVDRFNGFGSLALAFGGVMSAILVCLAIIGGIIYCAGQGWTPAVVALGGLGLVGIVTAFLNAPAVFGRRSEVAADAQAPRPHAKGPAKKAAKGAGRSH
;
A
#
# COMPACT_ATOMS: atom_id res chain seq x y z
N MET A 1 68.25 28.43 19.34
CA MET A 1 67.68 28.72 18.00
C MET A 1 68.39 27.78 17.02
N ALA A 2 67.78 26.87 16.26
CA ALA A 2 66.40 26.60 15.87
C ALA A 2 66.24 25.09 15.62
N LYS A 3 65.13 24.45 16.05
CA LYS A 3 64.72 23.16 15.50
C LYS A 3 63.96 23.41 14.20
N SER A 4 64.34 22.68 13.16
CA SER A 4 63.97 22.92 11.77
C SER A 4 62.45 22.77 11.51
N PRO A 5 61.92 23.40 10.45
CA PRO A 5 60.50 23.38 10.08
C PRO A 5 60.00 22.04 9.51
N ALA A 6 60.78 20.96 9.58
CA ALA A 6 60.44 19.66 9.00
C ALA A 6 59.69 18.71 9.96
N GLU A 7 59.72 18.94 11.28
CA GLU A 7 59.09 18.02 12.25
C GLU A 7 57.61 18.36 12.55
N ALA A 8 57.13 19.53 12.13
CA ALA A 8 55.75 19.97 12.39
C ALA A 8 54.72 19.40 11.40
N THR A 9 55.16 18.85 10.27
CA THR A 9 54.26 18.42 9.16
C THR A 9 53.75 16.99 9.31
N LEU A 10 54.26 16.21 10.28
CA LEU A 10 54.01 14.76 10.39
C LEU A 10 52.87 14.34 11.32
N ALA A 11 52.04 15.28 11.78
CA ALA A 11 50.92 14.98 12.69
C ALA A 11 49.57 15.42 12.12
N ILE A 12 49.31 15.16 10.84
CA ILE A 12 47.93 15.19 10.33
C ILE A 12 47.31 13.83 10.70
N SER A 13 46.74 13.77 11.90
CA SER A 13 45.94 12.63 12.35
C SER A 13 44.70 12.50 11.46
N ARG A 14 44.69 11.48 10.61
CA ARG A 14 43.52 11.13 9.82
C ARG A 14 42.54 10.39 10.72
N ILE A 15 41.55 11.10 11.24
CA ILE A 15 40.37 10.48 11.87
C ILE A 15 39.56 9.82 10.74
N VAL A 16 39.48 8.49 10.77
CA VAL A 16 38.60 7.74 9.87
C VAL A 16 37.32 7.45 10.65
N GLU A 17 36.25 8.16 10.32
CA GLU A 17 34.93 7.88 10.85
C GLU A 17 34.34 6.68 10.10
N VAL A 18 34.17 5.54 10.78
CA VAL A 18 33.53 4.35 10.21
C VAL A 18 32.02 4.48 10.45
N VAL A 19 31.30 5.02 9.46
CA VAL A 19 29.84 5.09 9.47
C VAL A 19 29.28 3.78 8.91
N ALA A 20 28.77 2.91 9.78
CA ALA A 20 28.01 1.73 9.37
C ALA A 20 26.51 2.11 9.32
N ALA A 21 26.00 2.34 8.11
CA ALA A 21 24.57 2.51 7.87
C ALA A 21 23.96 1.17 7.44
N TYR A 22 23.00 0.69 8.19
CA TYR A 22 22.24 -0.51 7.83
C TYR A 22 20.76 -0.18 7.80
N GLN A 23 20.13 -0.50 6.68
CA GLN A 23 18.68 -0.43 6.53
C GLN A 23 18.15 -1.84 6.38
N GLY A 24 17.41 -2.26 7.39
CA GLY A 24 16.71 -3.52 7.41
C GLY A 24 15.94 -3.64 8.73
N PRO A 25 14.90 -4.48 8.77
CA PRO A 25 14.05 -4.64 9.96
C PRO A 25 14.76 -5.37 11.11
N LEU A 26 15.90 -6.02 10.83
CA LEU A 26 16.68 -6.80 11.80
C LEU A 26 18.07 -6.22 11.98
N PRO A 27 18.63 -6.19 13.21
CA PRO A 27 20.02 -5.83 13.43
C PRO A 27 20.99 -6.69 12.62
N LEU A 28 22.21 -6.20 12.38
CA LEU A 28 23.23 -7.03 11.74
C LEU A 28 23.52 -8.27 12.59
N PRO A 29 23.85 -9.42 11.96
CA PRO A 29 24.23 -10.65 12.66
C PRO A 29 25.29 -10.43 13.75
N ALA A 30 26.29 -9.58 13.46
CA ALA A 30 27.38 -9.25 14.37
C ALA A 30 26.94 -8.47 15.64
N HIS A 31 25.75 -7.85 15.64
CA HIS A 31 25.25 -7.06 16.78
C HIS A 31 24.47 -7.89 17.80
N PHE A 32 23.95 -9.07 17.42
CA PHE A 32 23.17 -9.91 18.33
C PHE A 32 23.96 -10.35 19.56
N GLU A 33 25.25 -10.66 19.39
CA GLU A 33 26.13 -10.99 20.52
C GLU A 33 26.26 -9.80 21.49
N HIS A 34 26.32 -8.57 20.98
CA HIS A 34 26.40 -7.37 21.82
C HIS A 34 25.08 -7.13 22.57
N TYR A 35 23.94 -7.30 21.91
CA TYR A 35 22.64 -7.22 22.57
C TYR A 35 22.53 -8.23 23.72
N ASP A 36 22.93 -9.47 23.47
CA ASP A 36 22.85 -10.53 24.48
C ASP A 36 23.79 -10.30 25.68
N ARG A 37 24.95 -9.69 25.44
CA ARG A 37 25.86 -9.24 26.51
C ARG A 37 25.29 -8.10 27.35
N VAL A 38 24.54 -7.17 26.74
CA VAL A 38 23.91 -6.04 27.46
C VAL A 38 22.68 -6.50 28.24
N LEU A 39 21.86 -7.34 27.61
CA LEU A 39 20.67 -7.94 28.21
C LEU A 39 20.57 -9.40 27.75
N PRO A 40 20.88 -10.37 28.63
CA PRO A 40 20.80 -11.79 28.30
C PRO A 40 19.41 -12.19 27.81
N GLY A 41 19.34 -12.92 26.70
CA GLY A 41 18.11 -13.34 26.03
C GLY A 41 17.49 -12.28 25.11
N SER A 42 18.13 -11.12 24.93
CA SER A 42 17.59 -10.06 24.06
C SER A 42 17.66 -10.42 22.58
N ALA A 43 18.70 -11.13 22.14
CA ALA A 43 18.84 -11.58 20.77
C ALA A 43 17.68 -12.51 20.36
N GLU A 44 17.37 -13.51 21.19
CA GLU A 44 16.23 -14.41 21.04
C GLU A 44 14.90 -13.66 21.00
N ARG A 45 14.74 -12.64 21.87
CA ARG A 45 13.53 -11.83 21.90
C ARG A 45 13.37 -11.01 20.62
N ILE A 46 14.45 -10.49 20.04
CA ILE A 46 14.43 -9.75 18.76
C ILE A 46 14.07 -10.69 17.60
N LEU A 47 14.69 -11.87 17.54
CA LEU A 47 14.41 -12.87 16.51
C LEU A 47 12.96 -13.35 16.59
N SER A 48 12.48 -13.72 17.78
CA SER A 48 11.09 -14.14 17.97
C SER A 48 10.07 -13.03 17.68
N MET A 49 10.40 -11.75 17.92
CA MET A 49 9.56 -10.63 17.47
C MET A 49 9.51 -10.54 15.95
N ALA A 50 10.65 -10.69 15.27
CA ALA A 50 10.69 -10.67 13.80
C ALA A 50 9.95 -11.84 13.17
N GLU A 51 10.08 -13.05 13.72
CA GLU A 51 9.32 -14.23 13.26
C GLU A 51 7.81 -14.04 13.43
N ARG A 52 7.37 -13.50 14.57
CA ARG A 52 5.95 -13.18 14.81
C ARG A 52 5.43 -12.13 13.83
N GLU A 53 6.22 -11.10 13.56
CA GLU A 53 5.88 -10.06 12.58
C GLU A 53 5.80 -10.65 11.16
N GLN A 54 6.73 -11.52 10.76
CA GLN A 54 6.68 -12.25 9.49
C GLN A 54 5.45 -13.14 9.39
N ALA A 55 5.15 -13.91 10.43
CA ALA A 55 3.97 -14.77 10.49
C ALA A 55 2.67 -13.95 10.40
N HIS A 56 2.60 -12.82 11.09
CA HIS A 56 1.46 -11.91 11.02
C HIS A 56 1.29 -11.33 9.61
N ARG A 57 2.37 -10.87 8.98
CA ARG A 57 2.32 -10.39 7.58
C ARG A 57 1.86 -11.47 6.62
N HIS A 58 2.40 -12.68 6.72
CA HIS A 58 1.96 -13.79 5.89
C HIS A 58 0.48 -14.14 6.11
N TYR A 59 -0.01 -14.05 7.34
CA TYR A 59 -1.43 -14.23 7.64
C TYR A 59 -2.29 -13.15 6.98
N VAL A 60 -1.92 -11.87 7.11
CA VAL A 60 -2.61 -10.74 6.49
C VAL A 60 -2.58 -10.82 4.96
N ASP A 61 -1.44 -11.15 4.37
CA ASP A 61 -1.27 -11.30 2.92
C ASP A 61 -2.18 -12.41 2.38
N ARG A 62 -2.23 -13.56 3.07
CA ARG A 62 -3.15 -14.65 2.72
C ARG A 62 -4.60 -14.20 2.81
N PHE A 63 -4.97 -13.52 3.90
CA PHE A 63 -6.35 -13.08 4.13
C PHE A 63 -6.81 -12.03 3.11
N ASN A 64 -5.95 -11.08 2.75
CA ASN A 64 -6.22 -10.10 1.71
C ASN A 64 -6.36 -10.76 0.32
N GLY A 65 -5.58 -11.81 0.06
CA GLY A 65 -5.72 -12.65 -1.13
C GLY A 65 -7.13 -13.25 -1.26
N PHE A 66 -7.66 -13.82 -0.18
CA PHE A 66 -9.00 -14.41 -0.19
C PHE A 66 -10.12 -13.40 -0.44
N GLY A 67 -10.04 -12.21 0.15
CA GLY A 67 -11.05 -11.16 -0.07
C GLY A 67 -11.12 -10.70 -1.53
N SER A 68 -9.96 -10.52 -2.16
CA SER A 68 -9.87 -10.12 -3.57
C SER A 68 -10.42 -11.20 -4.52
N LEU A 69 -10.15 -12.47 -4.20
CA LEU A 69 -10.60 -13.62 -4.99
C LEU A 69 -12.11 -13.84 -4.87
N ALA A 70 -12.66 -13.75 -3.65
CA ALA A 70 -14.11 -13.89 -3.42
C ALA A 70 -14.90 -12.79 -4.14
N LEU A 71 -14.40 -11.55 -4.15
CA LEU A 71 -15.03 -10.43 -4.86
C LEU A 71 -14.97 -10.62 -6.37
N ALA A 72 -13.85 -11.15 -6.90
CA ALA A 72 -13.71 -11.50 -8.31
C ALA A 72 -14.70 -12.60 -8.72
N PHE A 73 -14.78 -13.69 -7.94
CA PHE A 73 -15.75 -14.76 -8.19
C PHE A 73 -17.19 -14.27 -8.09
N GLY A 74 -17.54 -13.44 -7.09
CA GLY A 74 -18.86 -12.84 -6.98
C GLY A 74 -19.23 -11.96 -8.18
N GLY A 75 -18.26 -11.19 -8.70
CA GLY A 75 -18.43 -10.39 -9.92
C GLY A 75 -18.69 -11.26 -11.16
N VAL A 76 -17.93 -12.33 -11.35
CA VAL A 76 -18.11 -13.25 -12.48
C VAL A 76 -19.44 -13.99 -12.37
N MET A 77 -19.80 -14.49 -11.19
CA MET A 77 -21.08 -15.19 -10.98
C MET A 77 -22.28 -14.28 -11.21
N SER A 78 -22.25 -13.04 -10.71
CA SER A 78 -23.32 -12.08 -10.97
C SER A 78 -23.43 -11.70 -12.45
N ALA A 79 -22.32 -11.55 -13.17
CA ALA A 79 -22.33 -11.32 -14.61
C ALA A 79 -22.93 -12.50 -15.39
N ILE A 80 -22.56 -13.74 -15.05
CA ILE A 80 -23.13 -14.94 -15.67
C ILE A 80 -24.63 -15.02 -15.41
N LEU A 81 -25.08 -14.76 -14.18
CA LEU A 81 -26.50 -14.76 -13.83
C LEU A 81 -27.30 -13.72 -14.63
N VAL A 82 -26.78 -12.50 -14.76
CA VAL A 82 -27.43 -11.45 -15.57
C VAL A 82 -27.49 -11.86 -17.05
N CYS A 83 -26.42 -12.41 -17.61
CA CYS A 83 -26.43 -12.92 -18.99
C CYS A 83 -27.46 -14.02 -19.19
N LEU A 84 -27.53 -15.00 -18.27
CA LEU A 84 -28.52 -16.07 -18.33
C LEU A 84 -29.95 -15.54 -18.20
N ALA A 85 -30.19 -14.56 -17.34
CA ALA A 85 -31.50 -13.92 -17.20
C ALA A 85 -31.93 -13.20 -18.48
N ILE A 86 -31.01 -12.48 -19.15
CA ILE A 86 -31.29 -11.80 -20.42
C ILE A 86 -31.61 -12.82 -21.52
N ILE A 87 -30.80 -13.87 -21.65
CA ILE A 87 -31.01 -14.94 -22.66
C ILE A 87 -32.34 -15.66 -22.40
N GLY A 88 -32.61 -16.03 -21.15
CA GLY A 88 -33.87 -16.66 -20.76
C GLY A 88 -35.09 -15.77 -21.02
N GLY A 89 -34.97 -14.46 -20.71
CA GLY A 89 -36.00 -13.47 -21.00
C GLY A 89 -36.28 -13.32 -22.50
N ILE A 90 -35.23 -13.32 -23.34
CA ILE A 90 -35.36 -13.29 -24.80
C ILE A 90 -36.09 -14.54 -25.31
N ILE A 91 -35.69 -15.74 -24.87
CA ILE A 91 -36.32 -17.00 -25.29
C ILE A 91 -37.80 -17.01 -24.89
N TYR A 92 -38.12 -16.60 -23.66
CA TYR A 92 -39.50 -16.54 -23.17
C TYR A 92 -40.35 -15.54 -23.96
N CYS A 93 -39.84 -14.32 -24.19
CA CYS A 93 -40.57 -13.29 -24.93
C CYS A 93 -40.74 -13.66 -26.42
N ALA A 94 -39.76 -14.34 -27.01
CA ALA A 94 -39.85 -14.84 -28.38
C ALA A 94 -40.95 -15.91 -28.50
N GLY A 95 -41.08 -16.80 -27.53
CA GLY A 95 -42.15 -17.81 -27.48
C GLY A 95 -43.56 -17.24 -27.35
N GLN A 96 -43.71 -16.06 -26.74
CA GLN A 96 -44.99 -15.34 -26.61
C GLN A 96 -45.27 -14.37 -27.77
N GLY A 97 -44.37 -14.27 -28.76
CA GLY A 97 -44.52 -13.34 -29.88
C GLY A 97 -44.32 -11.86 -29.52
N TRP A 98 -43.73 -11.56 -28.35
CA TRP A 98 -43.46 -10.19 -27.89
C TRP A 98 -42.20 -9.63 -28.56
N THR A 99 -42.27 -9.40 -29.86
CA THR A 99 -41.15 -8.92 -30.69
C THR A 99 -40.48 -7.65 -30.16
N PRO A 100 -41.22 -6.61 -29.69
CA PRO A 100 -40.58 -5.41 -29.15
C PRO A 100 -39.71 -5.68 -27.91
N ALA A 101 -40.15 -6.60 -27.04
CA ALA A 101 -39.40 -6.96 -25.84
C ALA A 101 -38.10 -7.71 -26.17
N VAL A 102 -38.14 -8.60 -27.19
CA VAL A 102 -36.96 -9.31 -27.68
C VAL A 102 -35.92 -8.35 -28.26
N VAL A 103 -36.35 -7.41 -29.11
CA VAL A 103 -35.46 -6.42 -29.72
C VAL A 103 -34.87 -5.48 -28.65
N ALA A 104 -35.68 -5.05 -27.68
CA ALA A 104 -35.22 -4.22 -26.58
C ALA A 104 -34.16 -4.94 -25.72
N LEU A 105 -34.44 -6.16 -25.26
CA LEU A 105 -33.51 -6.92 -24.42
C LEU A 105 -32.21 -7.29 -25.16
N GLY A 106 -32.31 -7.69 -26.43
CA GLY A 106 -31.14 -8.02 -27.25
C GLY A 106 -30.30 -6.78 -27.57
N GLY A 107 -30.94 -5.69 -27.98
CA GLY A 107 -30.26 -4.44 -28.35
C GLY A 107 -29.60 -3.75 -27.16
N LEU A 108 -30.35 -3.54 -26.06
CA LEU A 108 -29.81 -2.93 -24.84
C LEU A 108 -28.73 -3.81 -24.20
N GLY A 109 -28.92 -5.13 -24.21
CA GLY A 109 -27.92 -6.07 -23.70
C GLY A 109 -26.60 -5.96 -24.45
N LEU A 110 -26.64 -5.96 -25.79
CA LEU A 110 -25.44 -5.87 -26.62
C LEU A 110 -24.72 -4.52 -26.43
N VAL A 111 -25.45 -3.40 -26.48
CA VAL A 111 -24.88 -2.07 -26.27
C VAL A 111 -24.26 -1.95 -24.88
N GLY A 112 -24.92 -2.50 -23.86
CA GLY A 112 -24.40 -2.53 -22.48
C GLY A 112 -23.08 -3.28 -22.39
N ILE A 113 -22.98 -4.46 -23.02
CA ILE A 113 -21.75 -5.26 -23.04
C ILE A 113 -20.62 -4.52 -23.75
N VAL A 114 -20.86 -3.98 -24.95
CA VAL A 114 -19.86 -3.22 -25.71
C VAL A 114 -19.37 -2.01 -24.92
N THR A 115 -20.30 -1.26 -24.29
CA THR A 115 -19.96 -0.09 -23.48
C THR A 115 -19.15 -0.48 -22.24
N ALA A 116 -19.47 -1.60 -21.61
CA ALA A 116 -18.69 -2.12 -20.48
C ALA A 116 -17.27 -2.53 -20.89
N PHE A 117 -17.10 -3.16 -22.05
CA PHE A 117 -15.77 -3.51 -22.59
C PHE A 117 -14.94 -2.27 -22.93
N LEU A 118 -15.53 -1.26 -23.56
CA LEU A 118 -14.85 -0.01 -23.89
C LEU A 118 -14.44 0.77 -22.62
N ASN A 119 -15.25 0.72 -21.56
CA ASN A 119 -14.97 1.41 -20.29
C ASN A 119 -14.24 0.55 -19.24
N ALA A 120 -13.96 -0.72 -19.53
CA ALA A 120 -13.30 -1.64 -18.61
C ALA A 120 -12.01 -1.06 -17.98
N PRO A 121 -11.05 -0.51 -18.73
CA PRO A 121 -9.84 0.05 -18.12
C PRO A 121 -10.13 1.22 -17.15
N ALA A 122 -11.16 2.03 -17.39
CA ALA A 122 -11.53 3.18 -16.54
C ALA A 122 -12.31 2.79 -15.26
N VAL A 123 -13.04 1.67 -15.29
CA VAL A 123 -13.81 1.18 -14.13
C VAL A 123 -12.90 0.42 -13.16
N PHE A 124 -11.97 -0.39 -13.67
CA PHE A 124 -11.04 -1.14 -12.82
C PHE A 124 -9.90 -0.26 -12.29
N GLY A 125 -9.44 0.76 -13.03
CA GLY A 125 -8.38 1.68 -12.61
C GLY A 125 -8.72 2.52 -11.37
N ARG A 126 -10.00 2.86 -11.15
CA ARG A 126 -10.43 3.61 -9.95
C ARG A 126 -10.31 2.83 -8.65
N ARG A 127 -10.35 1.48 -8.70
CA ARG A 127 -10.21 0.64 -7.51
C ARG A 127 -8.77 0.59 -6.99
N SER A 128 -7.78 0.61 -7.90
CA SER A 128 -6.37 0.70 -7.50
C SER A 128 -6.03 2.07 -6.92
N GLU A 129 -6.67 3.13 -7.40
CA GLU A 129 -6.45 4.50 -6.90
C GLU A 129 -7.00 4.68 -5.48
N VAL A 130 -8.23 4.21 -5.22
CA VAL A 130 -8.84 4.27 -3.87
C VAL A 130 -8.09 3.37 -2.86
N ALA A 131 -7.57 2.21 -3.29
CA ALA A 131 -6.75 1.35 -2.44
C ALA A 131 -5.36 1.95 -2.17
N ALA A 132 -4.77 2.63 -3.15
CA ALA A 132 -3.50 3.34 -2.98
C ALA A 132 -3.63 4.54 -2.02
N ASP A 133 -4.74 5.27 -2.10
CA ASP A 133 -5.01 6.43 -1.23
C ASP A 133 -5.33 6.01 0.22
N ALA A 134 -5.95 4.83 0.41
CA ALA A 134 -6.18 4.25 1.72
C ALA A 134 -4.89 3.76 2.42
N GLN A 135 -3.89 3.37 1.63
CA GLN A 135 -2.57 2.90 2.12
C GLN A 135 -1.56 4.05 2.26
N ALA A 136 -1.87 5.24 1.73
CA ALA A 136 -1.02 6.41 1.86
C ALA A 136 -0.90 6.80 3.36
N PRO A 137 0.33 7.06 3.86
CA PRO A 137 0.50 7.58 5.21
C PRO A 137 -0.29 8.87 5.34
N ARG A 138 -1.32 8.89 6.19
CA ARG A 138 -2.05 10.12 6.49
C ARG A 138 -1.01 11.15 6.93
N PRO A 139 -0.90 12.30 6.27
CA PRO A 139 0.03 13.33 6.72
C PRO A 139 -0.35 13.65 8.16
N HIS A 140 0.59 13.46 9.08
CA HIS A 140 0.42 13.84 10.48
C HIS A 140 -0.07 15.28 10.48
N ALA A 141 -1.33 15.47 10.89
CA ALA A 141 -1.97 16.76 10.91
C ALA A 141 -1.04 17.74 11.63
N LYS A 142 -0.50 18.72 10.90
CA LYS A 142 0.21 19.83 11.52
C LYS A 142 -0.79 20.45 12.50
N GLY A 143 -0.51 20.26 13.79
CA GLY A 143 -1.30 20.84 14.88
C GLY A 143 -1.49 22.33 14.64
N PRO A 144 -2.61 22.91 15.12
CA PRO A 144 -3.02 24.26 14.77
C PRO A 144 -1.86 25.22 15.02
N ALA A 145 -1.42 25.89 13.94
CA ALA A 145 -0.39 26.91 13.99
C ALA A 145 -0.79 27.93 15.06
N LYS A 146 -0.03 27.98 16.17
CA LYS A 146 -0.18 29.02 17.19
C LYS A 146 -0.02 30.36 16.49
N LYS A 147 -1.13 31.09 16.32
CA LYS A 147 -1.12 32.50 15.95
C LYS A 147 -0.27 33.22 16.99
N ALA A 148 0.92 33.64 16.58
CA ALA A 148 1.79 34.47 17.39
C ALA A 148 1.03 35.75 17.76
N ALA A 149 0.81 35.92 19.06
CA ALA A 149 0.37 37.17 19.63
C ALA A 149 1.41 38.24 19.29
N LYS A 150 1.05 39.17 18.41
CA LYS A 150 1.80 40.42 18.19
C LYS A 150 1.20 41.48 19.11
N GLY A 151 1.72 41.54 20.33
CA GLY A 151 1.59 42.72 21.18
C GLY A 151 2.72 43.71 20.87
N ALA A 152 2.33 44.94 20.50
CA ALA A 152 3.06 46.22 20.54
C ALA A 152 2.29 47.13 19.57
N GLY A 153 1.67 48.25 19.92
CA GLY A 153 1.86 49.17 21.03
C GLY A 153 1.86 50.60 20.45
N ARG A 154 1.02 51.47 21.03
CA ARG A 154 1.21 52.94 21.17
C ARG A 154 0.63 53.89 20.09
N SER A 155 0.09 55.01 20.63
CA SER A 155 -0.33 56.30 20.05
C SER A 155 -1.54 56.27 19.11
N HIS A 156 -2.63 57.01 19.31
CA HIS A 156 -2.82 58.34 19.90
C HIS A 156 -4.08 58.43 20.75
#